data_AF-A0A817EHU8-F1
#
_entry.id   AF-A0A817EHU8-F1
#
_cell.length_a   1.000
_cell.length_b   1.000
_cell.length_c   1.000
_cell.angle_alpha   90.00
_cell.angle_beta   90.00
_cell.angle_gamma   90.00
#
_symmetry.space_group_name_H-M   'P 1'
#
loop_
_entity.id
_entity.type
_entity.pdbx_description
1 polymer ?
#
loop_
_entity_poly.entity_id
_entity_poly.type
_entity_poly.pdbx_seq_one_letter_code
_entity_poly.pdbx_strand_id
1 'polypeptide(L)'
;MGDVINCTRFFSRVNDLVPLPEEPVDIPQIPLISLAYRVGNVLGIFGEKVTEQHMMNALQQTIRQWREQELPVDLHDFTSCSKLDVFPAKFVIFVELTEDQGCKIDAQQLRILQNTASAEVDQQLCKTNQGYSNGRSAARLDSLDCIFVRTGTFSTFVAKFLMTDRTSPVQIKPNRILKNEDHIRFFYDNQIDISSP
;
A
#
# COMPACT_ATOMS: atom_id res chain seq x y z
N MET A 1 17.69 -7.70 -2.96
CA MET A 1 16.68 -6.75 -3.47
C MET A 1 17.00 -6.51 -4.94
N GLY A 2 16.16 -7.00 -5.87
CA GLY A 2 16.44 -6.97 -7.31
C GLY A 2 15.38 -6.15 -8.05
N ASP A 3 15.79 -5.49 -9.13
CA ASP A 3 14.88 -4.85 -10.08
C ASP A 3 14.41 -5.92 -11.07
N VAL A 4 13.09 -5.99 -11.32
CA VAL A 4 12.54 -6.89 -12.35
C VAL A 4 12.60 -6.17 -13.68
N ILE A 5 13.38 -6.74 -14.58
CA ILE A 5 13.61 -6.21 -15.91
C ILE A 5 12.77 -6.99 -16.92
N ASN A 6 11.85 -6.31 -17.59
CA ASN A 6 11.16 -6.86 -18.75
C ASN A 6 11.85 -6.30 -20.00
N CYS A 7 12.54 -7.16 -20.75
CA CYS A 7 12.95 -6.86 -22.11
C CYS A 7 11.72 -6.94 -23.01
N THR A 8 11.21 -5.80 -23.47
CA THR A 8 9.91 -5.76 -24.14
C THR A 8 10.03 -5.72 -25.66
N ARG A 9 11.08 -5.15 -26.27
CA ARG A 9 11.34 -5.15 -27.73
C ARG A 9 12.82 -4.88 -28.08
N PHE A 10 13.23 -5.24 -29.30
CA PHE A 10 14.41 -4.65 -29.95
C PHE A 10 13.96 -3.45 -30.78
N PHE A 11 14.66 -2.32 -30.65
CA PHE A 11 14.34 -1.11 -31.41
C PHE A 11 15.13 -1.10 -32.73
N SER A 12 14.43 -1.31 -33.84
CA SER A 12 14.84 -0.81 -35.15
C SER A 12 14.06 0.51 -35.34
N ARG A 13 14.78 1.64 -35.26
CA ARG A 13 14.37 3.06 -35.35
C ARG A 13 12.85 3.37 -35.50
N VAL A 14 12.31 4.16 -34.57
CA VAL A 14 10.92 4.68 -34.58
C VAL A 14 10.98 6.21 -34.77
N ASN A 15 10.21 6.73 -35.72
CA ASN A 15 9.80 8.15 -35.91
C ASN A 15 10.38 8.99 -37.06
N ASP A 16 10.70 8.39 -38.20
CA ASP A 16 10.58 9.13 -39.47
C ASP A 16 10.05 8.15 -40.50
N LEU A 17 8.97 8.49 -41.21
CA LEU A 17 8.49 7.72 -42.37
C LEU A 17 9.47 7.94 -43.52
N VAL A 18 10.71 7.47 -43.35
CA VAL A 18 11.71 7.38 -44.40
C VAL A 18 11.76 5.90 -44.81
N PRO A 19 11.59 5.59 -46.10
CA PRO A 19 11.68 4.21 -46.58
C PRO A 19 13.02 3.60 -46.17
N LEU A 20 12.99 2.31 -45.81
CA LEU A 20 14.20 1.55 -45.49
C LEU A 20 15.21 1.67 -46.65
N PRO A 21 16.52 1.85 -46.37
CA PRO A 21 17.53 1.79 -47.42
C PRO A 21 17.48 0.40 -48.09
N GLU A 22 17.66 0.36 -49.42
CA GLU A 22 17.58 -0.86 -50.24
C GLU A 22 18.64 -1.91 -49.86
N GLU A 23 19.69 -1.50 -49.13
CA GLU A 23 20.73 -2.38 -48.63
C GLU A 23 20.73 -2.48 -47.09
N PRO A 24 20.92 -3.69 -46.53
CA PRO A 24 20.95 -3.91 -45.10
C PRO A 24 22.21 -3.28 -44.50
N VAL A 25 22.10 -2.04 -44.03
CA VAL A 25 23.10 -1.46 -43.13
C VAL A 25 22.91 -2.09 -41.75
N ASP A 26 24.00 -2.56 -41.13
CA ASP A 26 24.03 -3.07 -39.76
C ASP A 26 23.51 -2.02 -38.76
N ILE A 27 22.20 -2.02 -38.50
CA ILE A 27 21.59 -1.25 -37.42
C ILE A 27 21.79 -2.07 -36.14
N PRO A 28 22.52 -1.57 -35.12
CA PRO A 28 22.67 -2.31 -33.87
C PRO A 28 21.31 -2.51 -33.23
N GLN A 29 20.97 -3.78 -32.94
CA GLN A 29 19.77 -4.16 -32.20
C GLN A 29 19.92 -3.72 -30.75
N ILE A 30 19.50 -2.49 -30.42
CA ILE A 30 19.53 -2.01 -29.05
C ILE A 30 18.30 -2.59 -28.32
N PRO A 31 18.48 -3.36 -27.23
CA PRO A 31 17.37 -3.89 -26.46
C PRO A 31 16.66 -2.74 -25.72
N LEU A 32 15.35 -2.64 -25.88
CA LEU A 32 14.52 -1.76 -25.09
C LEU A 32 14.20 -2.47 -23.76
N ILE A 33 14.73 -1.90 -22.70
CA ILE A 33 14.58 -2.42 -21.34
C ILE A 33 13.52 -1.59 -20.62
N SER A 34 12.42 -2.23 -20.23
CA SER A 34 11.42 -1.62 -19.35
C SER A 34 11.59 -2.15 -17.92
N LEU A 35 11.74 -1.24 -16.96
CA LEU A 35 11.74 -1.56 -15.54
C LEU A 35 10.28 -1.71 -15.08
N ALA A 36 9.87 -2.94 -14.76
CA ALA A 36 8.48 -3.22 -14.41
C ALA A 36 8.18 -2.77 -12.97
N TYR A 37 9.01 -3.21 -12.02
CA TYR A 37 8.95 -2.86 -10.61
C TYR A 37 10.19 -3.37 -9.87
N ARG A 38 10.40 -2.89 -8.65
CA ARG A 38 11.43 -3.41 -7.73
C ARG A 38 10.79 -4.37 -6.74
N VAL A 39 11.36 -5.57 -6.60
CA VAL A 39 10.82 -6.59 -5.69
C VAL A 39 10.97 -6.12 -4.24
N GLY A 40 9.86 -6.09 -3.49
CA GLY A 40 9.85 -5.87 -2.03
C GLY A 40 9.47 -4.47 -1.56
N ASN A 41 9.25 -3.51 -2.46
CA ASN A 41 8.73 -2.18 -2.09
C ASN A 41 7.21 -2.17 -2.14
N VAL A 42 6.59 -1.58 -1.12
CA VAL A 42 5.13 -1.43 -1.00
C VAL A 42 4.71 0.00 -1.36
N LEU A 43 5.40 1.02 -0.86
CA LEU A 43 5.08 2.41 -1.18
C LEU A 43 6.34 3.20 -1.55
N GLY A 44 6.16 4.17 -2.46
CA GLY A 44 7.19 5.11 -2.89
C GLY A 44 6.64 6.11 -3.89
N ILE A 45 6.69 7.39 -3.55
CA ILE A 45 6.22 8.53 -4.35
C ILE A 45 7.42 9.39 -4.77
N PHE A 46 8.34 9.65 -3.85
CA PHE A 46 9.41 10.66 -4.01
C PHE A 46 10.83 10.07 -3.91
N GLY A 47 10.94 8.75 -4.01
CA GLY A 47 12.19 7.99 -3.95
C GLY A 47 12.41 7.26 -2.62
N GLU A 48 11.58 7.55 -1.61
CA GLU A 48 11.49 6.73 -0.41
C GLU A 48 11.03 5.32 -0.76
N LYS A 49 11.61 4.33 -0.06
CA LYS A 49 11.33 2.91 -0.28
C LYS A 49 10.71 2.36 0.98
N VAL A 50 9.39 2.51 1.10
CA VAL A 50 8.63 1.90 2.18
C VAL A 50 8.31 0.47 1.75
N THR A 51 8.74 -0.50 2.54
CA THR A 51 8.57 -1.93 2.26
C THR A 51 7.43 -2.46 3.11
N GLU A 52 6.95 -3.68 2.82
CA GLU A 52 5.93 -4.33 3.65
C GLU A 52 6.41 -4.46 5.09
N GLN A 53 7.69 -4.78 5.27
CA GLN A 53 8.29 -4.92 6.59
C GLN A 53 8.33 -3.58 7.36
N HIS A 54 8.61 -2.46 6.69
CA HIS A 54 8.53 -1.14 7.34
C HIS A 54 7.12 -0.84 7.84
N MET A 55 6.10 -1.11 7.00
CA MET A 55 4.69 -0.90 7.37
C MET A 55 4.24 -1.85 8.48
N MET A 56 4.56 -3.14 8.37
CA MET A 56 4.22 -4.14 9.38
C MET A 56 4.87 -3.80 10.73
N ASN A 57 6.15 -3.41 10.73
CA ASN A 57 6.84 -3.01 11.95
C ASN A 57 6.20 -1.75 12.56
N ALA A 58 5.83 -0.75 11.74
CA ALA A 58 5.17 0.44 12.23
C ALA A 58 3.82 0.11 12.88
N LEU A 59 2.98 -0.69 12.20
CA LEU A 59 1.69 -1.13 12.71
C LEU A 59 1.81 -1.96 13.99
N GLN A 60 2.74 -2.93 14.03
CA GLN A 60 2.96 -3.77 15.20
C GLN A 60 3.43 -2.96 16.41
N GLN A 61 4.32 -1.98 16.20
CA GLN A 61 4.75 -1.08 17.27
C GLN A 61 3.59 -0.20 17.78
N THR A 62 2.78 0.34 16.87
CA THR A 62 1.59 1.11 17.24
C THR A 62 0.58 0.27 18.03
N ILE A 63 0.26 -0.94 17.57
CA ILE A 63 -0.69 -1.84 18.24
C ILE A 63 -0.16 -2.30 19.60
N ARG A 64 1.15 -2.52 19.72
CA ARG A 64 1.78 -2.78 21.01
C ARG A 64 1.58 -1.61 21.98
N GLN A 65 1.72 -0.36 21.52
CA GLN A 65 1.48 0.82 22.36
C GLN A 65 0.02 0.89 22.81
N TRP A 66 -0.93 0.55 21.95
CA TRP A 66 -2.35 0.46 22.32
C TRP A 66 -2.61 -0.61 23.38
N ARG A 67 -1.99 -1.78 23.25
CA ARG A 67 -2.08 -2.85 24.27
C ARG A 67 -1.50 -2.44 25.62
N GLU A 68 -0.38 -1.71 25.62
CA GLU A 68 0.22 -1.15 26.85
C GLU A 68 -0.71 -0.11 27.51
N GLN A 69 -1.65 0.46 26.76
CA GLN A 69 -2.74 1.33 27.24
C GLN A 69 -4.04 0.57 27.53
N GLU A 70 -3.96 -0.76 27.69
CA GLU A 70 -5.10 -1.65 28.00
C GLU A 70 -6.17 -1.71 26.89
N LEU A 71 -5.83 -1.39 25.64
CA LEU A 71 -6.74 -1.56 24.50
C LEU A 71 -6.61 -2.99 23.92
N PRO A 72 -7.69 -3.78 23.91
CA PRO A 72 -7.66 -5.20 23.55
C PRO A 72 -7.75 -5.41 22.03
N VAL A 73 -6.80 -4.87 21.27
CA VAL A 73 -6.78 -4.96 19.80
C VAL A 73 -5.56 -5.70 19.26
N ASP A 74 -5.74 -6.37 18.13
CA ASP A 74 -4.68 -6.95 17.31
C ASP A 74 -4.85 -6.58 15.83
N LEU A 75 -3.77 -6.72 15.07
CA LEU A 75 -3.79 -6.59 13.62
C LEU A 75 -4.33 -7.87 13.01
N HIS A 76 -5.47 -7.81 12.33
CA HIS A 76 -5.90 -8.90 11.47
C HIS A 76 -5.18 -8.82 10.12
N ASP A 77 -5.35 -7.71 9.40
CA ASP A 77 -4.72 -7.53 8.10
C ASP A 77 -4.63 -6.05 7.71
N PHE A 78 -3.82 -5.76 6.69
CA PHE A 78 -3.72 -4.40 6.13
C PHE A 78 -3.44 -4.36 4.62
N THR A 79 -3.83 -3.25 4.00
CA THR A 79 -3.42 -2.89 2.64
C THR A 79 -3.21 -1.37 2.56
N SER A 80 -2.63 -0.89 1.47
CA SER A 80 -2.24 0.51 1.33
C SER A 80 -2.38 1.01 -0.09
N CYS A 81 -2.47 2.33 -0.25
CA CYS A 81 -2.34 2.99 -1.54
C CYS A 81 -1.64 4.36 -1.39
N SER A 82 -1.14 4.87 -2.51
CA SER A 82 -0.59 6.22 -2.59
C SER A 82 -1.68 7.16 -3.11
N LYS A 83 -1.94 8.23 -2.37
CA LYS A 83 -2.84 9.31 -2.77
C LYS A 83 -2.04 10.42 -3.44
N LEU A 84 -2.10 10.45 -4.77
CA LEU A 84 -1.29 11.34 -5.64
C LEU A 84 -2.06 12.56 -6.15
N ASP A 85 -3.37 12.61 -5.94
CA ASP A 85 -4.27 13.69 -6.33
C ASP A 85 -4.32 14.85 -5.31
N VAL A 86 -3.48 14.80 -4.27
CA VAL A 86 -3.35 15.82 -3.23
C VAL A 86 -1.90 16.27 -3.10
N PHE A 87 -1.68 17.50 -2.64
CA PHE A 87 -0.34 18.03 -2.36
C PHE A 87 -0.25 18.62 -0.93
N PRO A 88 0.71 18.19 -0.10
CA PRO A 88 1.70 17.14 -0.39
C PRO A 88 1.06 15.75 -0.57
N ALA A 89 1.68 14.89 -1.39
CA ALA A 89 1.15 13.55 -1.64
C ALA A 89 1.23 12.70 -0.37
N LYS A 90 0.36 11.71 -0.20
CA LYS A 90 0.31 10.95 1.04
C LYS A 90 0.02 9.47 0.86
N PHE A 91 0.25 8.72 1.93
CA PHE A 91 -0.12 7.33 2.02
C PHE A 91 -1.44 7.17 2.73
N VAL A 92 -2.25 6.22 2.26
CA VAL A 92 -3.46 5.78 2.92
C VAL A 92 -3.29 4.31 3.22
N ILE A 93 -3.55 3.91 4.46
CA ILE A 93 -3.55 2.52 4.88
C ILE A 93 -4.92 2.14 5.39
N PHE A 94 -5.35 0.94 4.99
CA PHE A 94 -6.58 0.33 5.47
C PHE A 94 -6.19 -0.81 6.39
N VAL A 95 -6.72 -0.77 7.61
CA VAL A 95 -6.33 -1.69 8.68
C VAL A 95 -7.59 -2.38 9.21
N GLU A 96 -7.59 -3.71 9.18
CA GLU A 96 -8.60 -4.52 9.85
C GLU A 96 -8.04 -4.95 11.22
N LEU A 97 -8.75 -4.58 12.28
CA LEU A 97 -8.42 -4.96 13.64
C LEU A 97 -9.30 -6.12 14.11
N THR A 98 -8.74 -6.94 15.00
CA THR A 98 -9.47 -7.96 15.76
C THR A 98 -9.43 -7.63 17.24
N GLU A 99 -10.54 -7.89 17.92
CA GLU A 99 -10.60 -7.84 19.38
C GLU A 99 -9.88 -9.06 19.98
N ASP A 100 -9.15 -8.85 21.07
CA ASP A 100 -8.56 -9.95 21.83
C ASP A 100 -9.65 -10.76 22.55
N GLN A 101 -9.42 -12.06 22.70
CA GLN A 101 -10.44 -13.04 23.11
C GLN A 101 -11.03 -12.72 24.48
N GLY A 102 -12.19 -12.05 24.50
CA GLY A 102 -13.00 -11.79 25.69
C GLY A 102 -13.14 -10.32 26.09
N CYS A 103 -12.40 -9.41 25.47
CA CYS A 103 -12.46 -7.98 25.76
C CYS A 103 -12.94 -7.21 24.52
N LYS A 104 -14.17 -6.70 24.56
CA LYS A 104 -14.71 -5.87 23.48
C LYS A 104 -14.18 -4.45 23.61
N ILE A 105 -13.82 -3.84 22.48
CA ILE A 105 -13.51 -2.42 22.47
C ILE A 105 -14.81 -1.64 22.60
N ASP A 106 -14.85 -0.68 23.51
CA ASP A 106 -16.02 0.19 23.60
C ASP A 106 -16.02 1.23 22.45
N ALA A 107 -17.18 1.82 22.18
CA ALA A 107 -17.33 2.79 21.10
C ALA A 107 -16.51 4.08 21.33
N GLN A 108 -16.21 4.45 22.58
CA GLN A 108 -15.42 5.64 22.90
C GLN A 108 -13.93 5.39 22.65
N GLN A 109 -13.40 4.24 23.08
CA GLN A 109 -12.06 3.75 22.81
C GLN A 109 -11.80 3.65 21.31
N LEU A 110 -12.76 3.12 20.55
CA LEU A 110 -12.62 3.04 19.09
C LEU A 110 -12.58 4.43 18.44
N ARG A 111 -13.37 5.40 18.92
CA ARG A 111 -13.29 6.81 18.47
C ARG A 111 -11.95 7.44 18.79
N ILE A 112 -11.43 7.22 20.00
CA ILE A 112 -10.11 7.73 20.41
C ILE A 112 -9.04 7.16 19.47
N LEU A 113 -9.05 5.84 19.26
CA LEU A 113 -8.13 5.18 18.35
C LEU A 113 -8.22 5.74 16.93
N GLN A 114 -9.42 5.92 16.37
CA GLN A 114 -9.57 6.50 15.03
C GLN A 114 -8.96 7.90 14.92
N ASN A 115 -9.07 8.71 15.98
CA ASN A 115 -8.54 10.07 16.00
C ASN A 115 -7.02 10.13 16.13
N THR A 116 -6.39 9.14 16.79
CA THR A 116 -4.94 9.13 17.02
C THR A 116 -4.15 8.24 16.06
N ALA A 117 -4.80 7.23 15.48
CA ALA A 117 -4.12 6.16 14.74
C ALA A 117 -3.28 6.66 13.58
N SER A 118 -3.79 7.60 12.79
CA SER A 118 -3.03 8.20 11.68
C SER A 118 -1.72 8.80 12.16
N ALA A 119 -1.76 9.60 13.24
CA ALA A 119 -0.57 10.24 13.80
C ALA A 119 0.39 9.23 14.45
N GLU A 120 -0.12 8.25 15.17
CA GLU A 120 0.69 7.24 15.86
C GLU A 120 1.38 6.31 14.86
N VAL A 121 0.68 5.86 13.81
CA VAL A 121 1.29 5.06 12.74
C VAL A 121 2.28 5.88 11.92
N ASP A 122 1.97 7.13 11.57
CA ASP A 122 2.90 8.04 10.87
C ASP A 122 4.20 8.22 11.66
N GLN A 123 4.09 8.41 12.98
CA GLN A 123 5.24 8.55 13.87
C GLN A 123 6.10 7.28 13.90
N GLN A 124 5.48 6.10 14.01
CA GLN A 124 6.24 4.84 13.98
C GLN A 124 6.87 4.59 12.60
N LEU A 125 6.20 4.95 11.51
CA LEU A 125 6.76 4.84 10.17
C LEU A 125 7.96 5.78 9.96
N CYS A 126 7.92 7.00 10.51
CA CYS A 126 9.07 7.91 10.49
C CYS A 126 10.28 7.33 11.24
N LYS A 127 10.05 6.60 12.35
CA LYS A 127 11.12 5.94 13.11
C LYS A 127 11.69 4.73 12.36
N THR A 128 10.85 3.96 11.68
CA THR A 128 11.27 2.75 10.98
C THR A 128 11.84 3.01 9.58
N ASN A 129 11.53 4.17 8.96
CA ASN A 129 11.99 4.51 7.62
C ASN A 129 12.51 5.96 7.52
N GLN A 130 13.83 6.11 7.46
CA GLN A 130 14.48 7.41 7.33
C GLN A 130 14.11 8.15 6.03
N GLY A 131 13.89 7.42 4.93
CA GLY A 131 13.50 8.02 3.66
C GLY A 131 12.13 8.69 3.74
N TYR A 132 11.17 8.02 4.37
CA TYR A 132 9.85 8.57 4.66
C TYR A 132 9.94 9.80 5.57
N SER A 133 10.69 9.69 6.69
CA SER A 133 10.91 10.78 7.64
C SER A 133 11.51 12.03 6.98
N ASN A 134 12.49 11.85 6.09
CA ASN A 134 13.06 12.95 5.30
C ASN A 134 12.01 13.58 4.36
N GLY A 135 11.16 12.76 3.72
CA GLY A 135 10.07 13.24 2.87
C GLY A 135 9.03 14.05 3.63
N ARG A 136 8.64 13.59 4.84
CA ARG A 136 7.75 14.30 5.76
C ARG A 136 8.35 15.64 6.22
N SER A 137 9.60 15.63 6.67
CA SER A 137 10.30 16.81 7.17
C SER A 137 10.52 17.88 6.07
N ALA A 138 10.67 17.45 4.82
CA ALA A 138 10.80 18.33 3.66
C ALA A 138 9.45 18.78 3.07
N ALA A 139 8.32 18.46 3.71
CA ALA A 139 6.97 18.70 3.22
C ALA A 139 6.69 18.16 1.80
N ARG A 140 7.42 17.11 1.39
CA ARG A 140 7.18 16.39 0.13
C ARG A 140 6.08 15.36 0.31
N LEU A 141 6.02 14.74 1.49
CA LEU A 141 4.97 13.80 1.88
C LEU A 141 4.12 14.41 3.00
N ASP A 142 2.80 14.29 2.88
CA ASP A 142 1.90 14.60 3.99
C ASP A 142 1.79 13.40 4.95
N SER A 143 1.11 13.60 6.08
CA SER A 143 0.89 12.56 7.08
C SER A 143 0.15 11.39 6.44
N LEU A 144 0.54 10.18 6.84
CA LEU A 144 -0.22 9.00 6.50
C LEU A 144 -1.62 9.05 7.11
N ASP A 145 -2.62 8.63 6.34
CA ASP A 145 -3.98 8.37 6.82
C ASP A 145 -4.12 6.89 7.19
N CYS A 146 -4.52 6.60 8.42
CA CYS A 146 -4.87 5.26 8.88
C CYS A 146 -6.39 5.13 8.98
N ILE A 147 -6.97 4.23 8.18
CA ILE A 147 -8.42 4.00 8.10
C ILE A 147 -8.72 2.61 8.62
N PHE A 148 -9.53 2.52 9.67
CA PHE A 148 -10.03 1.23 10.14
C PHE A 148 -11.21 0.77 9.28
N VAL A 149 -11.13 -0.50 8.87
CA VAL A 149 -12.21 -1.16 8.14
C VAL A 149 -12.87 -2.22 9.01
N ARG A 150 -14.12 -2.56 8.67
CA ARG A 150 -14.92 -3.53 9.43
C ARG A 150 -14.28 -4.92 9.42
N THR A 151 -14.46 -5.68 10.49
CA THR A 151 -14.05 -7.09 10.53
C THR A 151 -14.72 -7.88 9.39
N GLY A 152 -13.95 -8.72 8.71
CA GLY A 152 -14.35 -9.47 7.52
C GLY A 152 -14.21 -8.72 6.20
N THR A 153 -13.71 -7.47 6.20
CA THR A 153 -13.52 -6.68 4.97
C THR A 153 -12.53 -7.37 4.04
N PHE A 154 -11.38 -7.83 4.56
CA PHE A 154 -10.36 -8.48 3.73
C PHE A 154 -10.84 -9.83 3.19
N SER A 155 -11.54 -10.63 4.01
CA SER A 155 -12.15 -11.88 3.57
C SER A 155 -13.17 -11.67 2.44
N THR A 156 -14.00 -10.63 2.57
CA THR A 156 -14.99 -10.24 1.55
C THR A 156 -14.30 -9.74 0.28
N PHE A 157 -13.22 -8.97 0.42
CA PHE A 157 -12.43 -8.49 -0.71
C PHE A 157 -11.86 -9.65 -1.53
N VAL A 158 -11.25 -10.63 -0.86
CA VAL A 158 -10.71 -11.83 -1.52
C VAL A 158 -11.82 -12.57 -2.27
N ALA A 159 -12.95 -12.84 -1.62
CA ALA A 159 -14.08 -13.54 -2.22
C ALA A 159 -14.67 -12.82 -3.44
N LYS A 160 -14.73 -11.48 -3.42
CA LYS A 160 -15.37 -10.68 -4.46
C LYS A 160 -14.46 -10.37 -5.66
N PHE A 161 -13.19 -10.06 -5.40
CA PHE A 161 -12.29 -9.51 -6.43
C PHE A 161 -11.17 -10.44 -6.86
N LEU A 162 -10.78 -11.39 -6.01
CA LEU A 162 -9.59 -12.22 -6.26
C LEU A 162 -9.93 -13.69 -6.50
N MET A 163 -11.04 -14.19 -5.95
CA MET A 163 -11.50 -15.54 -6.24
C MET A 163 -11.93 -15.64 -7.71
N THR A 164 -11.38 -16.65 -8.37
CA THR A 164 -11.79 -17.11 -9.69
C THR A 164 -11.96 -18.63 -9.60
N ASP A 165 -12.76 -19.22 -10.49
CA ASP A 165 -13.08 -20.67 -10.48
C ASP A 165 -11.87 -21.61 -10.51
N ARG A 166 -10.65 -21.08 -10.71
CA ARG A 166 -9.41 -21.82 -10.88
C ARG A 166 -8.40 -21.65 -9.75
N THR A 167 -8.69 -20.85 -8.72
CA THR A 167 -7.72 -20.51 -7.68
C THR A 167 -8.20 -20.95 -6.29
N SER A 168 -7.36 -21.72 -5.59
CA SER A 168 -7.66 -22.15 -4.22
C SER A 168 -7.78 -20.94 -3.28
N PRO A 169 -8.86 -20.83 -2.48
CA PRO A 169 -9.05 -19.76 -1.50
C PRO A 169 -7.87 -19.53 -0.56
N VAL A 170 -7.12 -20.59 -0.25
CA VAL A 170 -6.01 -20.58 0.72
C VAL A 170 -4.76 -19.89 0.16
N GLN A 171 -4.62 -19.78 -1.17
CA GLN A 171 -3.40 -19.26 -1.81
C GLN A 171 -3.48 -17.77 -2.15
N ILE A 172 -4.63 -17.15 -1.97
CA ILE A 172 -4.86 -15.77 -2.39
C ILE A 172 -4.63 -14.83 -1.20
N LYS A 173 -3.45 -14.20 -1.16
CA LYS A 173 -3.21 -13.08 -0.26
C LYS A 173 -3.57 -11.77 -0.97
N PRO A 174 -4.35 -10.88 -0.34
CA PRO A 174 -4.63 -9.57 -0.91
C PRO A 174 -3.34 -8.78 -1.11
N ASN A 175 -3.27 -8.04 -2.22
CA ASN A 175 -2.12 -7.18 -2.48
C ASN A 175 -1.99 -6.13 -1.39
N ARG A 176 -0.78 -5.96 -0.85
CA ARG A 176 -0.45 -4.91 0.12
C ARG A 176 -0.50 -3.50 -0.47
N ILE A 177 -0.54 -3.40 -1.79
CA ILE A 177 -0.68 -2.16 -2.55
C ILE A 177 -1.91 -2.27 -3.45
N LEU A 178 -2.86 -1.37 -3.27
CA LEU A 178 -3.98 -1.20 -4.17
C LEU A 178 -3.60 -0.18 -5.25
N LYS A 179 -3.84 -0.56 -6.51
CA LYS A 179 -3.67 0.30 -7.69
C LYS A 179 -4.97 0.50 -8.48
N ASN A 180 -5.93 -0.42 -8.30
CA ASN A 180 -7.21 -0.36 -8.98
C ASN A 180 -8.16 0.50 -8.12
N GLU A 181 -8.74 1.53 -8.74
CA GLU A 181 -9.71 2.44 -8.11
C GLU A 181 -10.91 1.71 -7.51
N ASP A 182 -11.41 0.65 -8.15
CA ASP A 182 -12.53 -0.14 -7.64
C ASP A 182 -12.16 -0.86 -6.34
N HIS A 183 -10.91 -1.32 -6.23
CA HIS A 183 -10.41 -1.94 -5.01
C HIS A 183 -10.26 -0.89 -3.91
N ILE A 184 -9.68 0.26 -4.23
CA ILE A 184 -9.50 1.37 -3.28
C ILE A 184 -10.85 1.83 -2.73
N ARG A 185 -11.83 2.04 -3.63
CA ARG A 185 -13.20 2.43 -3.27
C ARG A 185 -13.87 1.39 -2.39
N PHE A 186 -13.69 0.09 -2.66
CA PHE A 186 -14.24 -0.96 -1.81
C PHE A 186 -13.77 -0.83 -0.34
N PHE A 187 -12.50 -0.51 -0.10
CA PHE A 187 -12.02 -0.33 1.27
C PHE A 187 -12.54 0.96 1.92
N TYR A 188 -12.66 2.05 1.17
CA TYR A 188 -13.31 3.26 1.67
C TYR A 188 -14.78 3.02 2.05
N ASP A 189 -15.54 2.30 1.23
CA ASP A 189 -16.96 1.99 1.48
C ASP A 189 -17.14 1.06 2.71
N ASN A 190 -16.08 0.34 3.12
CA ASN A 190 -16.08 -0.55 4.29
C ASN A 190 -15.38 0.03 5.52
N GLN A 191 -15.08 1.34 5.51
CA GLN A 191 -14.57 2.01 6.69
C GLN A 191 -15.58 1.93 7.86
N ILE A 192 -15.06 1.96 9.08
CA ILE A 192 -15.89 2.03 10.28
C ILE A 192 -16.34 3.49 10.47
N ASP A 193 -17.60 3.77 10.16
CA ASP A 193 -18.21 5.08 10.43
C ASP A 193 -18.70 5.14 11.88
N ILE A 194 -18.09 5.97 12.73
CA ILE A 194 -18.56 6.22 14.11
C ILE A 194 -19.32 7.56 14.21
N SER A 195 -19.93 7.98 13.11
CA SER A 195 -20.78 9.18 13.05
C SER A 195 -22.18 8.98 13.65
N SER A 196 -22.49 7.81 14.21
CA SER A 196 -23.73 7.59 14.96
C SER A 196 -23.46 7.46 16.47
N PRO A 197 -24.15 8.24 17.33
CA PRO A 197 -24.11 8.10 18.78
C PRO A 197 -24.71 6.78 19.28
#